data_AF-A0A2D8IQ51-F1
#
_entry.id   AF-A0A2D8IQ51-F1
#
_cell.length_a   1.000
_cell.length_b   1.000
_cell.length_c   1.000
_cell.angle_alpha   90.00
_cell.angle_beta   90.00
_cell.angle_gamma   90.00
#
_symmetry.space_group_name_H-M   'P 1'
#
loop_
_entity.id
_entity.type
_entity.pdbx_description
1 polymer ?
#
loop_
_entity_poly.entity_id
_entity_poly.type
_entity_poly.pdbx_seq_one_letter_code
_entity_poly.pdbx_strand_id
1 'polypeptide(L)'
;MRQEDHPQAGGHRQQGAEQSKRTQYTAPQLRPETPSAEQVAAHLDRARRVRDGQWMACCPAHDDRSPSLQITDGHSRLLLHCFSGCTFEEVRDVLQSRGILPTWEAPRARPRLTQGDRDYMQSFVLLYRLAEQRGMQPTSRDRALYLAYRDRLAQEGIA
;
A
#
# COMPACT_ATOMS: atom_id res chain seq x y z
N MET A 1 -50.15 -20.01 -61.13
CA MET A 1 -50.05 -20.77 -59.87
C MET A 1 -48.71 -21.48 -59.84
N ARG A 2 -48.03 -21.47 -58.68
CA ARG A 2 -46.68 -22.00 -58.34
C ARG A 2 -45.55 -21.00 -58.64
N GLN A 3 -45.12 -20.23 -57.64
CA GLN A 3 -44.28 -20.56 -56.46
C GLN A 3 -42.80 -20.36 -56.77
N GLU A 4 -42.25 -19.41 -56.03
CA GLU A 4 -40.84 -19.02 -55.92
C GLU A 4 -40.04 -20.10 -55.20
N ASP A 5 -38.75 -20.25 -55.52
CA ASP A 5 -37.77 -20.70 -54.52
C ASP A 5 -36.36 -20.20 -54.90
N HIS A 6 -35.88 -19.27 -54.07
CA HIS A 6 -34.52 -18.73 -54.03
C HIS A 6 -33.67 -19.63 -53.11
N PRO A 7 -32.47 -20.07 -53.50
CA PRO A 7 -31.60 -20.81 -52.60
C PRO A 7 -30.96 -19.90 -51.55
N GLN A 8 -31.24 -20.17 -50.27
CA GLN A 8 -30.49 -19.70 -49.10
C GLN A 8 -29.21 -20.52 -48.88
N ALA A 9 -28.18 -19.86 -48.33
CA ALA A 9 -27.14 -20.32 -47.39
C ALA A 9 -25.75 -19.80 -47.82
N GLY A 10 -24.87 -19.31 -46.95
CA GLY A 10 -24.92 -19.10 -45.51
C GLY A 10 -23.84 -18.08 -45.13
N GLY A 11 -24.23 -17.06 -44.37
CA GLY A 11 -23.30 -16.10 -43.77
C GLY A 11 -22.83 -16.63 -42.42
N HIS A 12 -21.59 -17.09 -42.35
CA HIS A 12 -20.95 -17.47 -41.10
C HIS A 12 -20.83 -16.25 -40.18
N ARG A 13 -21.72 -16.17 -39.20
CA ARG A 13 -21.66 -15.24 -38.05
C ARG A 13 -20.41 -15.59 -37.24
N GLN A 14 -19.31 -14.86 -37.45
CA GLN A 14 -18.16 -14.89 -36.55
C GLN A 14 -18.58 -14.23 -35.23
N GLN A 15 -18.78 -15.05 -34.21
CA GLN A 15 -18.90 -14.61 -32.83
C GLN A 15 -17.48 -14.35 -32.30
N GLY A 16 -17.03 -13.10 -32.40
CA GLY A 16 -15.87 -12.62 -31.66
C GLY A 16 -16.31 -12.30 -30.24
N ALA A 17 -16.20 -13.27 -29.33
CA ALA A 17 -16.30 -13.01 -27.91
C ALA A 17 -15.07 -12.20 -27.46
N GLU A 18 -15.15 -10.87 -27.57
CA GLU A 18 -14.25 -9.96 -26.87
C GLU A 18 -14.54 -10.08 -25.36
N GLN A 19 -13.99 -11.13 -24.76
CA GLN A 19 -13.82 -11.23 -23.33
C GLN A 19 -12.91 -10.08 -22.92
N SER A 20 -13.53 -8.96 -22.54
CA SER A 20 -12.91 -7.90 -21.76
C SER A 20 -12.18 -8.55 -20.60
N LYS A 21 -10.85 -8.71 -20.75
CA LYS A 21 -9.95 -9.05 -19.67
C LYS A 21 -10.04 -7.88 -18.70
N ARG A 22 -10.98 -7.98 -17.78
CA ARG A 22 -11.12 -7.13 -16.60
C ARG A 22 -9.78 -7.24 -15.88
N THR A 23 -8.87 -6.31 -16.17
CA THR A 23 -7.56 -6.23 -15.52
C THR A 23 -7.85 -6.18 -14.04
N GLN A 24 -7.64 -7.32 -13.36
CA GLN A 24 -7.81 -7.41 -11.93
C GLN A 24 -6.70 -6.54 -11.36
N TYR A 25 -7.06 -5.30 -10.99
CA TYR A 25 -6.19 -4.45 -10.20
C TYR A 25 -5.91 -5.22 -8.91
N THR A 26 -4.75 -5.87 -8.87
CA THR A 26 -4.29 -6.57 -7.68
C THR A 26 -3.49 -5.53 -6.92
N ALA A 27 -4.04 -5.03 -5.81
CA ALA A 27 -3.34 -4.07 -4.98
C ALA A 27 -1.93 -4.60 -4.65
N PRO A 28 -0.87 -3.79 -4.75
CA PRO A 28 0.45 -4.19 -4.27
C PRO A 28 0.32 -4.61 -2.81
N GLN A 29 0.73 -5.84 -2.50
CA GLN A 29 0.62 -6.37 -1.14
C GLN A 29 1.42 -5.48 -0.18
N LEU A 30 0.70 -4.63 0.56
CA LEU A 30 1.30 -3.69 1.50
C LEU A 30 1.48 -4.38 2.86
N ARG A 31 2.76 -4.64 3.14
CA ARG A 31 3.45 -4.91 4.42
C ARG A 31 3.75 -6.40 4.69
N PRO A 32 5.00 -6.75 5.06
CA PRO A 32 5.25 -8.01 5.75
C PRO A 32 4.39 -8.04 7.01
N GLU A 33 3.82 -9.20 7.37
CA GLU A 33 3.10 -9.34 8.63
C GLU A 33 3.98 -8.81 9.77
N THR A 34 3.46 -7.83 10.51
CA THR A 34 4.16 -7.33 11.70
C THR A 34 4.29 -8.52 12.66
N PRO A 35 5.48 -8.81 13.20
CA PRO A 35 5.65 -9.93 14.11
C PRO A 35 4.75 -9.76 15.33
N SER A 36 4.20 -10.88 15.81
CA SER A 36 3.34 -10.88 17.00
C SER A 36 4.13 -10.53 18.26
N ALA A 37 3.41 -10.14 19.31
CA ALA A 37 3.96 -9.84 20.61
C ALA A 37 4.75 -11.03 21.18
N GLU A 38 4.27 -12.25 20.93
CA GLU A 38 4.97 -13.48 21.31
C GLU A 38 6.29 -13.67 20.54
N GLN A 39 6.28 -13.48 19.22
CA GLN A 39 7.49 -13.59 18.39
C GLN A 39 8.57 -12.59 18.81
N VAL A 40 8.17 -11.35 19.14
CA VAL A 40 9.10 -10.33 19.64
C VAL A 40 9.59 -10.70 21.05
N ALA A 41 8.68 -11.09 21.95
CA ALA A 41 9.02 -11.42 23.33
C ALA A 41 9.97 -12.64 23.43
N ALA A 42 9.87 -13.60 22.52
CA ALA A 42 10.76 -14.77 22.47
C ALA A 42 12.26 -14.42 22.30
N HIS A 43 12.56 -13.21 21.82
CA HIS A 43 13.92 -12.72 21.60
C HIS A 43 14.41 -11.78 22.71
N LEU A 44 13.66 -11.63 23.80
CA LEU A 44 13.95 -10.68 24.87
C LEU A 44 14.09 -11.37 26.23
N ASP A 45 14.96 -10.82 27.06
CA ASP A 45 15.25 -11.38 28.38
C ASP A 45 14.05 -11.29 29.32
N ARG A 46 13.89 -12.33 30.15
CA ARG A 46 12.87 -12.42 31.20
C ARG A 46 11.44 -12.21 30.67
N ALA A 47 11.20 -12.57 29.41
CA ALA A 47 9.90 -12.51 28.78
C ALA A 47 8.89 -13.43 29.48
N ARG A 48 7.71 -12.90 29.78
CA ARG A 48 6.59 -13.65 30.33
C ARG A 48 5.28 -13.19 29.71
N ARG A 49 4.38 -14.13 29.45
CA ARG A 49 3.04 -13.84 28.99
C ARG A 49 2.21 -13.27 30.15
N VAL A 50 1.54 -12.15 29.93
CA VAL A 50 0.58 -11.58 30.89
C VAL A 50 -0.82 -12.11 30.59
N ARG A 51 -1.20 -12.08 29.32
CA ARG A 51 -2.44 -12.63 28.75
C ARG A 51 -2.25 -12.84 27.25
N ASP A 52 -3.26 -13.39 26.58
CA ASP A 52 -3.18 -13.62 25.13
C ASP A 52 -2.90 -12.31 24.37
N GLY A 53 -1.91 -12.35 23.48
CA GLY A 53 -1.43 -11.20 22.73
C GLY A 53 -0.71 -10.14 23.57
N GLN A 54 -0.34 -10.40 24.83
CA GLN A 54 0.35 -9.42 25.67
C GLN A 54 1.46 -10.04 26.54
N TRP A 55 2.65 -9.47 26.43
CA TRP A 55 3.88 -9.92 27.08
C TRP A 55 4.56 -8.80 27.85
N MET A 56 5.32 -9.19 28.88
CA MET A 56 6.27 -8.34 29.60
C MET A 56 7.67 -8.91 29.42
N ALA A 57 8.65 -8.08 29.08
CA ALA A 57 10.06 -8.47 28.94
C ALA A 57 10.98 -7.34 29.42
N CYS A 58 12.27 -7.62 29.55
CA CYS A 58 13.27 -6.57 29.75
C CYS A 58 13.34 -5.68 28.49
N CYS A 59 13.37 -4.36 28.71
CA CYS A 59 13.54 -3.40 27.64
C CYS A 59 14.96 -3.50 27.08
N PRO A 60 15.14 -3.66 25.75
CA PRO A 60 16.46 -3.76 25.16
C PRO A 60 17.18 -2.40 25.01
N ALA A 61 16.46 -1.28 25.21
CA ALA A 61 16.97 0.09 25.02
C ALA A 61 17.66 0.68 26.26
N HIS A 62 17.62 -0.01 27.41
CA HIS A 62 18.37 0.34 28.61
C HIS A 62 18.88 -0.91 29.31
N ASP A 63 19.79 -0.76 30.29
CA ASP A 63 20.22 -1.88 31.15
C ASP A 63 19.08 -2.28 32.10
N ASP A 64 18.20 -3.17 31.62
CA ASP A 64 16.98 -3.52 32.32
C ASP A 64 17.10 -4.82 33.11
N ARG A 65 16.99 -4.72 34.44
CA ARG A 65 17.12 -5.87 35.36
C ARG A 65 15.78 -6.50 35.72
N SER A 66 14.68 -5.81 35.47
CA SER A 66 13.32 -6.24 35.78
C SER A 66 12.40 -5.90 34.63
N PRO A 67 11.57 -6.84 34.11
CA PRO A 67 10.75 -6.58 32.92
C PRO A 67 9.96 -5.27 32.98
N SER A 68 10.39 -4.29 32.18
CA SER A 68 9.78 -2.96 32.08
C SER A 68 9.10 -2.69 30.73
N LEU A 69 9.30 -3.56 29.73
CA LEU A 69 8.71 -3.42 28.41
C LEU A 69 7.43 -4.26 28.30
N GLN A 70 6.32 -3.61 28.01
CA GLN A 70 5.08 -4.25 27.60
C GLN A 70 5.01 -4.32 26.07
N ILE A 71 4.67 -5.49 25.57
CA ILE A 71 4.55 -5.80 24.15
C ILE A 71 3.13 -6.33 23.94
N THR A 72 2.36 -5.70 23.07
CA THR A 72 0.94 -6.05 22.87
C THR A 72 0.60 -6.13 21.39
N ASP A 73 -0.09 -7.21 21.01
CA ASP A 73 -0.77 -7.33 19.72
C ASP A 73 -1.94 -6.36 19.69
N GLY A 74 -1.77 -5.24 18.98
CA GLY A 74 -2.86 -4.32 18.68
C GLY A 74 -3.65 -4.78 17.46
N HIS A 75 -4.82 -4.16 17.24
CA HIS A 75 -5.72 -4.52 16.13
C HIS A 75 -5.07 -4.45 14.73
N SER A 76 -4.12 -3.53 14.52
CA SER A 76 -3.48 -3.30 13.22
C SER A 76 -1.96 -3.13 13.30
N ARG A 77 -1.38 -3.19 14.50
CA ARG A 77 0.04 -2.94 14.75
C ARG A 77 0.47 -3.51 16.09
N LEU A 78 1.76 -3.82 16.20
CA LEU A 78 2.41 -4.11 17.47
C LEU A 78 2.53 -2.82 18.31
N LEU A 79 2.23 -2.92 19.60
CA LEU A 79 2.37 -1.84 20.57
C LEU A 79 3.54 -2.13 21.52
N LEU A 80 4.40 -1.14 21.73
CA LEU A 80 5.55 -1.20 22.61
C LEU A 80 5.47 -0.07 23.62
N HIS A 81 5.58 -0.39 24.90
CA HIS A 81 5.57 0.61 25.97
C HIS A 81 6.57 0.25 27.05
N CYS A 82 7.60 1.08 27.25
CA CYS A 82 8.55 0.93 28.33
C CYS A 82 8.12 1.78 29.54
N PHE A 83 7.90 1.15 30.70
CA PHE A 83 7.52 1.84 31.93
C PHE A 83 8.69 2.56 32.63
N SER A 84 9.93 2.36 32.16
CA SER A 84 11.14 2.98 32.72
C SER A 84 11.58 4.26 31.99
N GLY A 85 10.88 4.67 30.92
CA GLY A 85 11.06 5.98 30.29
C GLY A 85 11.69 5.99 28.90
N CYS A 86 12.04 4.84 28.32
CA CYS A 86 12.44 4.80 26.90
C CYS A 86 11.28 5.20 25.99
N THR A 87 11.60 6.00 24.97
CA THR A 87 10.68 6.35 23.90
C THR A 87 10.37 5.15 23.02
N PHE A 88 9.27 5.22 22.27
CA PHE A 88 8.92 4.20 21.30
C PHE A 88 10.01 4.04 20.24
N GLU A 89 10.59 5.14 19.77
CA GLU A 89 11.66 5.19 18.78
C GLU A 89 12.91 4.46 19.26
N GLU A 90 13.37 4.72 20.48
CA GLU A 90 14.55 4.05 21.06
C GLU A 90 14.35 2.54 21.14
N VAL A 91 13.20 2.09 21.62
CA VAL A 91 12.90 0.66 21.72
C VAL A 91 12.79 0.03 20.32
N ARG A 92 12.08 0.68 19.40
CA ARG A 92 11.92 0.22 18.01
C ARG A 92 13.28 0.09 17.32
N ASP A 93 14.14 1.09 17.43
CA ASP A 93 15.41 1.14 16.70
C ASP A 93 16.38 0.05 17.21
N VAL A 94 16.38 -0.21 18.51
CA VAL A 94 17.15 -1.34 19.07
C VAL A 94 16.57 -2.68 18.61
N LEU A 95 15.25 -2.86 18.62
CA LEU A 95 14.62 -4.09 18.11
C LEU A 95 14.89 -4.31 16.61
N GLN A 96 14.91 -3.25 15.81
CA GLN A 96 15.24 -3.30 14.38
C GLN A 96 16.72 -3.61 14.14
N SER A 97 17.64 -2.98 14.87
CA SER A 97 19.08 -3.26 14.74
C SER A 97 19.46 -4.68 15.16
N ARG A 98 18.66 -5.30 16.05
CA ARG A 98 18.75 -6.72 16.40
C ARG A 98 18.05 -7.66 15.41
N GLY A 99 17.38 -7.13 14.38
CA GLY A 99 16.63 -7.90 13.39
C GLY A 99 15.33 -8.53 13.91
N ILE A 100 14.87 -8.16 15.11
CA ILE A 100 13.64 -8.68 15.73
C ILE A 100 12.41 -8.04 15.09
N LEU A 101 12.49 -6.73 14.80
CA LEU A 101 11.48 -6.02 14.03
C LEU A 101 11.98 -5.74 12.62
N PRO A 102 11.09 -5.79 11.61
CA PRO A 102 11.46 -5.34 10.28
C PRO A 102 11.76 -3.84 10.31
N THR A 103 12.80 -3.43 9.59
CA THR A 103 12.93 -2.07 9.12
C THR A 103 11.82 -1.86 8.10
N TRP A 104 10.71 -1.25 8.52
CA TRP A 104 9.70 -0.75 7.61
C TRP A 104 10.31 0.46 6.89
N GLU A 105 11.30 0.23 6.04
CA GLU A 105 11.58 1.20 5.02
C GLU A 105 10.32 1.24 4.16
N ALA A 106 9.52 2.30 4.30
CA ALA A 106 8.53 2.62 3.28
C ALA A 106 9.25 2.47 1.94
N PRO A 107 8.74 1.70 0.97
CA PRO A 107 9.42 1.51 -0.30
C PRO A 107 9.82 2.89 -0.82
N ARG A 108 11.12 3.23 -0.75
CA ARG A 108 11.61 4.53 -1.22
C ARG A 108 11.40 4.62 -2.73
N ALA A 109 11.31 3.44 -3.37
CA ALA A 109 10.79 3.26 -4.70
C ALA A 109 9.29 3.59 -4.71
N ARG A 110 8.97 4.81 -5.15
CA ARG A 110 7.61 5.13 -5.63
C ARG A 110 7.20 4.01 -6.60
N PRO A 111 6.03 3.37 -6.41
CA PRO A 111 5.58 2.31 -7.31
C PRO A 111 5.72 2.74 -8.77
N ARG A 112 6.18 1.82 -9.63
CA ARG A 112 6.14 2.06 -11.09
C ARG A 112 4.69 2.30 -11.47
N LEU A 113 4.42 3.36 -12.23
CA LEU A 113 3.07 3.59 -12.73
C LEU A 113 2.67 2.44 -13.65
N THR A 114 1.47 1.91 -13.45
CA THR A 114 0.84 1.06 -14.44
C THR A 114 0.42 1.90 -15.65
N GLN A 115 0.05 1.25 -16.76
CA GLN A 115 -0.50 1.99 -17.90
C GLN A 115 -1.76 2.78 -17.51
N GLY A 116 -2.67 2.17 -16.74
CA GLY A 116 -3.89 2.84 -16.28
C GLY A 116 -3.61 4.07 -15.40
N ASP A 117 -2.57 4.03 -14.56
CA ASP A 117 -2.17 5.19 -13.77
C ASP A 117 -1.68 6.34 -14.67
N ARG A 118 -0.89 6.03 -15.70
CA ARG A 118 -0.42 7.03 -16.69
C ARG A 118 -1.58 7.66 -17.43
N ASP A 119 -2.48 6.84 -17.96
CA ASP A 119 -3.62 7.31 -18.76
C ASP A 119 -4.51 8.23 -17.92
N TYR A 120 -4.77 7.85 -16.67
CA TYR A 120 -5.52 8.67 -15.73
C TYR A 120 -4.80 9.99 -15.43
N MET A 121 -3.50 9.94 -15.11
CA MET A 121 -2.71 11.14 -14.82
C MET A 121 -2.65 12.08 -16.03
N GLN A 122 -2.43 11.55 -17.24
CA GLN A 122 -2.40 12.33 -18.48
C GLN A 122 -3.75 12.98 -18.75
N SER A 123 -4.84 12.20 -18.62
CA SER A 123 -6.20 12.71 -18.78
C SER A 123 -6.50 13.82 -17.78
N PHE A 124 -6.08 13.65 -16.52
CA PHE A 124 -6.27 14.67 -15.49
C PHE A 124 -5.49 15.95 -15.82
N VAL A 125 -4.20 15.84 -16.20
CA VAL A 125 -3.37 16.98 -16.58
C VAL A 125 -3.96 17.73 -17.78
N LEU A 126 -4.45 17.01 -18.78
CA LEU A 126 -5.13 17.58 -19.95
C LEU A 126 -6.41 18.32 -19.55
N LEU A 127 -7.29 17.67 -18.79
CA LEU A 127 -8.57 18.24 -18.39
C LEU A 127 -8.40 19.45 -17.47
N TYR A 128 -7.43 19.42 -16.56
CA TYR A 128 -7.13 20.55 -15.68
C TYR A 128 -6.68 21.78 -16.50
N ARG A 129 -5.75 21.61 -17.44
CA ARG A 129 -5.31 22.70 -18.34
C ARG A 129 -6.46 23.25 -19.17
N LEU A 130 -7.32 22.37 -19.68
CA LEU A 130 -8.48 22.75 -20.47
C LEU A 130 -9.52 23.55 -19.64
N ALA A 131 -9.70 23.19 -18.37
CA ALA A 131 -10.56 23.92 -17.45
C ALA A 131 -10.01 25.34 -17.22
N GLU A 132 -8.70 25.49 -16.95
CA GLU A 132 -8.06 26.81 -16.80
C GLU A 132 -8.19 27.66 -18.08
N GLN A 133 -7.99 27.06 -19.27
CA GLN A 133 -8.17 27.74 -20.56
C GLN A 133 -9.60 28.24 -20.78
N ARG A 134 -10.59 27.56 -20.19
CA ARG A 134 -12.00 27.98 -20.22
C ARG A 134 -12.36 28.98 -19.11
N GLY A 135 -11.37 29.49 -18.38
CA GLY A 135 -11.58 30.42 -17.27
C GLY A 135 -12.21 29.78 -16.03
N MET A 136 -12.28 28.44 -15.97
CA MET A 136 -12.70 27.75 -14.76
C MET A 136 -11.59 27.83 -13.72
N GLN A 137 -11.97 27.81 -12.45
CA GLN A 137 -11.05 27.80 -11.32
C GLN A 137 -11.19 26.48 -10.56
N PRO A 138 -10.41 25.44 -10.93
CA PRO A 138 -10.37 24.17 -10.20
C PRO A 138 -9.95 24.37 -8.73
N THR A 139 -10.27 23.38 -7.89
CA THR A 139 -10.02 23.50 -6.45
C THR A 139 -8.53 23.49 -6.10
N SER A 140 -8.18 23.93 -4.89
CA SER A 140 -6.82 23.82 -4.36
C SER A 140 -6.31 22.38 -4.31
N ARG A 141 -7.22 21.41 -4.06
CA ARG A 141 -6.92 19.97 -4.14
C ARG A 141 -6.58 19.55 -5.58
N ASP A 142 -7.37 19.99 -6.56
CA ASP A 142 -7.14 19.66 -7.97
C ASP A 142 -5.81 20.24 -8.45
N ARG A 143 -5.48 21.46 -8.02
CA ARG A 143 -4.19 22.10 -8.32
C ARG A 143 -3.01 21.31 -7.76
N ALA A 144 -3.11 20.81 -6.53
CA ALA A 144 -2.07 19.97 -5.93
C ALA A 144 -1.88 18.66 -6.72
N LEU A 145 -2.98 18.01 -7.12
CA LEU A 145 -2.95 16.81 -7.95
C LEU A 145 -2.37 17.08 -9.34
N TYR A 146 -2.75 18.19 -9.97
CA TYR A 146 -2.22 18.60 -11.26
C TYR A 146 -0.69 18.73 -11.24
N LEU A 147 -0.15 19.45 -10.25
CA LEU A 147 1.29 19.62 -10.10
C LEU A 147 1.98 18.27 -9.86
N ALA A 148 1.43 17.46 -8.95
CA ALA A 148 1.98 16.14 -8.64
C ALA A 148 2.00 15.20 -9.85
N TYR A 149 0.91 15.15 -10.63
CA TYR A 149 0.80 14.27 -11.80
C TYR A 149 1.65 14.77 -12.97
N ARG A 150 1.68 16.07 -13.22
CA ARG A 150 2.54 16.68 -14.24
C ARG A 150 4.00 16.35 -13.97
N ASP A 151 4.47 16.58 -12.75
CA ASP A 151 5.87 16.34 -12.37
C ASP A 151 6.19 14.84 -12.43
N ARG A 152 5.23 13.98 -12.06
CA ARG A 152 5.39 12.53 -12.13
C ARG A 152 5.48 12.00 -13.56
N LEU A 153 4.62 12.46 -14.47
CA LEU A 153 4.67 12.07 -15.88
C LEU A 153 5.95 12.55 -16.56
N ALA A 154 6.44 13.74 -16.20
CA ALA A 154 7.72 14.26 -16.68
C ALA A 154 8.91 13.39 -16.24
N GLN A 155 8.90 12.90 -15.00
CA GLN A 155 9.93 11.97 -14.50
C GLN A 155 9.94 10.61 -15.23
N GLU A 156 8.84 10.19 -15.84
CA GLU A 156 8.76 8.97 -16.65
C GLU A 156 8.99 9.22 -18.16
N GLY A 157 9.23 10.47 -18.59
CA GLY A 157 9.44 10.82 -20.00
C GLY A 157 8.17 10.79 -20.85
N ILE A 158 7.00 10.96 -20.22
CA ILE A 158 5.67 10.82 -20.83
C ILE A 158 4.98 12.19 -21.05
N ALA A 159 5.63 13.27 -20.61
CA ALA A 159 5.12 14.65 -20.68
C ALA A 159 5.46 15.35 -22.00
#